data_AF-A0AAP3H2R7-F1
#
_entry.id   AF-A0AAP3H2R7-F1
#
_cell.length_a   1.000
_cell.length_b   1.000
_cell.length_c   1.000
_cell.angle_alpha   90.00
_cell.angle_beta   90.00
_cell.angle_gamma   90.00
#
_symmetry.space_group_name_H-M   'P 1'
#
loop_
_entity.id
_entity.type
_entity.pdbx_description
1 polymer ?
#
loop_
_entity_poly.entity_id
_entity_poly.type
_entity_poly.pdbx_seq_one_letter_code
_entity_poly.pdbx_strand_id
1 'polypeptide(L)'
;MGNFFISAFEKLVGVVMVLLLLLVLGGTVVALIEPSAGGILPALGVLVGGTLYVILIGGSLYLALGIYNNTKRTAEAVERLASK
;
A
#
# COMPACT_ATOMS: atom_id res chain seq x y z
N MET A 1 -0.55 -22.96 -8.80
CA MET A 1 0.23 -21.78 -9.24
C MET A 1 -0.37 -20.46 -8.76
N GLY A 2 -1.69 -20.24 -8.82
CA GLY A 2 -2.32 -18.98 -8.37
C GLY A 2 -2.00 -18.54 -6.94
N ASN A 3 -1.97 -19.46 -5.96
CA ASN A 3 -1.63 -19.11 -4.58
C ASN A 3 -0.21 -18.54 -4.41
N PHE A 4 0.75 -18.98 -5.23
CA PHE A 4 2.12 -18.47 -5.17
C PHE A 4 2.19 -17.02 -5.64
N PHE A 5 1.61 -16.72 -6.81
CA PHE A 5 1.60 -15.36 -7.36
C PHE A 5 0.94 -14.36 -6.42
N ILE A 6 -0.14 -14.76 -5.76
CA ILE A 6 -0.90 -13.85 -4.90
C ILE A 6 -0.22 -13.65 -3.56
N SER A 7 0.32 -14.71 -2.96
CA SER A 7 1.14 -14.57 -1.75
C SER A 7 2.41 -13.75 -2.02
N ALA A 8 3.04 -13.92 -3.18
CA ALA A 8 4.20 -13.13 -3.57
C ALA A 8 3.82 -11.66 -3.81
N PHE A 9 2.69 -11.41 -4.46
CA PHE A 9 2.19 -10.06 -4.71
C PHE A 9 1.81 -9.35 -3.41
N GLU A 10 1.13 -10.02 -2.48
CA GLU A 10 0.81 -9.46 -1.15
C GLU A 10 2.08 -9.05 -0.39
N LYS A 11 3.11 -9.92 -0.37
CA LYS A 11 4.41 -9.60 0.25
C LYS A 11 5.11 -8.45 -0.45
N LEU A 12 5.08 -8.43 -1.78
CA LEU A 12 5.66 -7.35 -2.58
C LEU A 12 4.99 -6.01 -2.28
N VAL A 13 3.65 -5.99 -2.24
CA VAL A 13 2.88 -4.80 -1.83
C VAL A 13 3.32 -4.36 -0.44
N GLY A 14 3.44 -5.28 0.52
CA GLY A 14 3.96 -4.98 1.86
C GLY A 14 5.34 -4.31 1.84
N VAL A 15 6.29 -4.84 1.06
CA VAL A 15 7.62 -4.26 0.90
C VAL A 15 7.56 -2.86 0.28
N VAL A 16 6.78 -2.67 -0.78
CA VAL A 16 6.59 -1.36 -1.42
C VAL A 16 6.03 -0.35 -0.43
N MET A 17 5.06 -0.74 0.40
CA MET A 17 4.47 0.14 1.41
C MET A 17 5.49 0.59 2.44
N VAL A 18 6.36 -0.31 2.91
CA VAL A 18 7.44 0.05 3.84
C VAL A 18 8.41 1.03 3.18
N LEU A 19 8.81 0.77 1.93
CA LEU A 19 9.72 1.67 1.21
C LEU A 19 9.10 3.05 1.00
N LEU A 20 7.81 3.13 0.64
CA LEU A 20 7.12 4.40 0.48
C LEU A 20 7.03 5.18 1.80
N LEU A 21 6.74 4.51 2.92
CA LEU A 21 6.75 5.16 4.23
C LEU A 21 8.15 5.70 4.60
N LEU A 22 9.19 4.93 4.32
CA LEU A 22 10.58 5.39 4.52
C LEU A 22 10.91 6.59 3.63
N LEU A 23 10.42 6.63 2.39
CA LEU A 23 10.56 7.79 1.51
C LEU A 23 9.83 9.02 2.04
N VAL A 24 8.63 8.87 2.58
CA VAL A 24 7.90 9.99 3.20
C VAL A 24 8.67 10.50 4.41
N LEU A 25 9.10 9.63 5.32
CA LEU A 25 9.87 10.02 6.51
C LEU A 25 11.20 10.68 6.13
N GLY A 26 11.95 10.08 5.20
CA GLY A 26 13.20 10.64 4.68
C GLY A 26 12.98 12.00 4.01
N GLY A 27 11.95 12.11 3.18
CA GLY A 27 11.56 13.37 2.53
C GLY A 27 11.18 14.45 3.54
N THR A 28 10.47 14.10 4.61
CA THR A 28 10.14 15.03 5.70
C THR A 28 11.40 15.53 6.41
N VAL A 29 12.37 14.65 6.70
CA VAL A 29 13.64 15.05 7.32
C VAL A 29 14.43 15.96 6.39
N VAL A 30 14.53 15.63 5.09
CA VAL A 30 15.20 16.47 4.09
C VAL A 30 14.55 17.85 4.02
N ALA A 31 13.21 17.91 4.00
CA ALA A 31 12.48 19.18 3.99
C ALA A 31 12.68 20.01 5.27
N LEU A 32 12.96 19.39 6.42
CA LEU A 32 13.26 20.12 7.66
C LEU A 32 14.64 20.77 7.64
N ILE A 33 15.65 20.08 7.09
CA ILE A 33 17.06 20.52 7.16
C ILE A 33 17.51 21.33 5.93
N GLU A 34 16.65 21.46 4.92
CA GLU A 34 16.94 22.18 3.68
C GLU A 34 17.23 23.68 3.95
N PRO A 35 18.44 24.19 3.64
CA PRO A 35 18.84 25.55 4.05
C PRO A 35 18.10 26.69 3.33
N SER A 36 17.60 26.42 2.13
CA SER A 36 17.08 27.45 1.22
C SER A 36 15.56 27.63 1.31
N ALA A 37 14.84 26.52 1.41
CA ALA A 37 13.37 26.47 1.35
C ALA A 37 12.78 25.48 2.36
N GLY A 38 13.57 25.02 3.33
CA GLY A 38 13.14 24.06 4.35
C GLY A 38 12.38 24.68 5.52
N GLY A 39 12.10 23.83 6.51
CA GLY A 39 11.46 24.21 7.76
C GLY A 39 10.18 23.41 8.05
N ILE A 40 9.50 23.79 9.13
CA ILE A 40 8.37 23.03 9.66
C ILE A 40 7.20 22.93 8.67
N LEU A 41 6.86 24.03 8.00
CA LEU A 41 5.71 24.07 7.09
C LEU A 41 5.92 23.19 5.82
N PRO A 42 7.05 23.30 5.09
CA PRO A 42 7.37 22.37 4.01
C PRO A 42 7.40 20.90 4.47
N ALA A 43 8.00 20.62 5.62
CA ALA A 43 8.10 19.27 6.16
C ALA A 43 6.72 18.68 6.51
N LEU A 44 5.82 19.47 7.10
CA LEU A 44 4.43 19.08 7.31
C LEU A 44 3.71 18.83 5.99
N GLY A 45 3.97 19.64 4.96
CA GLY A 45 3.45 19.42 3.61
C GLY A 45 3.86 18.06 3.04
N VAL A 46 5.15 17.71 3.14
CA VAL A 46 5.66 16.40 2.72
C VAL A 46 5.08 15.27 3.55
N LEU A 47 5.02 15.43 4.87
CA LEU A 47 4.51 14.38 5.76
C LEU A 47 3.03 14.09 5.49
N VAL A 48 2.20 15.13 5.44
CA VAL A 48 0.75 14.99 5.21
C VAL A 48 0.48 14.54 3.79
N GLY A 49 1.03 15.24 2.78
CA GLY A 49 0.81 14.91 1.38
C GLY A 49 1.35 13.52 1.02
N GLY A 50 2.56 13.19 1.49
CA GLY A 50 3.17 11.89 1.30
C GLY A 50 2.38 10.77 1.98
N THR A 51 1.95 10.96 3.24
CA THR A 51 1.15 9.95 3.94
C THR A 51 -0.20 9.72 3.25
N LEU A 52 -0.89 10.79 2.83
CA LEU A 52 -2.14 10.66 2.07
C LEU A 52 -1.92 9.90 0.75
N TYR A 53 -0.84 10.21 0.03
CA TYR A 53 -0.48 9.47 -1.18
C TYR A 53 -0.25 7.98 -0.90
N VAL A 54 0.48 7.65 0.17
CA VAL A 54 0.73 6.26 0.59
C VAL A 54 -0.59 5.56 0.95
N ILE A 55 -1.51 6.22 1.66
CA ILE A 55 -2.83 5.66 1.98
C ILE A 55 -3.62 5.37 0.71
N LEU A 56 -3.63 6.28 -0.27
CA LEU A 56 -4.36 6.08 -1.52
C LEU A 56 -3.80 4.92 -2.34
N ILE A 57 -2.47 4.88 -2.51
CA ILE A 57 -1.81 3.81 -3.27
C ILE A 57 -1.92 2.48 -2.53
N GLY A 58 -1.53 2.44 -1.26
CA GLY A 58 -1.61 1.22 -0.45
C GLY A 58 -3.03 0.71 -0.29
N GLY A 59 -3.97 1.61 0.01
CA GLY A 59 -5.38 1.29 0.13
C GLY A 59 -5.95 0.69 -1.14
N SER A 60 -5.62 1.26 -2.32
CA SER A 60 -6.09 0.71 -3.59
C SER A 60 -5.48 -0.67 -3.92
N LEU A 61 -4.19 -0.88 -3.62
CA LEU A 61 -3.52 -2.17 -3.81
C LEU A 61 -4.09 -3.27 -2.90
N TYR A 62 -4.27 -2.97 -1.60
CA TYR A 62 -4.88 -3.90 -0.66
C TYR A 62 -6.36 -4.13 -0.94
N LEU A 63 -7.10 -3.12 -1.44
CA LEU A 63 -8.48 -3.29 -1.88
C LEU A 63 -8.56 -4.28 -3.06
N ALA A 64 -7.69 -4.14 -4.06
CA ALA A 64 -7.65 -5.06 -5.20
C ALA A 64 -7.35 -6.51 -4.76
N LEU A 65 -6.39 -6.68 -3.85
CA LEU A 65 -6.09 -7.98 -3.21
C LEU A 65 -7.32 -8.53 -2.46
N GLY A 66 -8.01 -7.68 -1.70
CA GLY A 66 -9.22 -8.05 -0.97
C GLY A 66 -10.36 -8.50 -1.89
N ILE A 67 -10.60 -7.77 -2.98
CA ILE A 67 -11.60 -8.12 -3.99
C ILE A 67 -11.27 -9.48 -4.60
N TYR A 68 -10.01 -9.72 -4.98
CA TYR A 68 -9.60 -11.01 -5.52
C TYR A 68 -9.90 -12.15 -4.53
N ASN A 69 -9.48 -11.99 -3.28
CA ASN A 69 -9.65 -13.03 -2.25
C ASN A 69 -11.12 -13.32 -1.97
N ASN A 70 -11.97 -12.29 -1.98
CA ASN A 70 -13.41 -12.44 -1.81
C ASN A 70 -14.04 -13.17 -3.00
N THR A 71 -13.70 -12.81 -4.24
CA THR A 71 -14.20 -13.49 -5.44
C THR A 71 -13.80 -14.97 -5.45
N LYS A 72 -12.55 -15.28 -5.09
CA LYS A 72 -12.06 -16.66 -5.00
C LYS A 72 -12.86 -17.47 -3.97
N ARG A 73 -13.08 -16.92 -2.76
CA ARG A 73 -13.88 -17.59 -1.71
C ARG A 73 -15.31 -17.85 -2.15
N THR A 74 -15.91 -16.90 -2.88
CA THR A 74 -17.26 -17.07 -3.44
C THR A 74 -17.29 -18.18 -4.48
N ALA A 75 -16.31 -18.23 -5.40
CA ALA A 75 -16.22 -19.30 -6.39
C ALA A 75 -16.10 -20.69 -5.73
N GLU A 76 -15.21 -20.83 -4.74
CA GLU A 76 -15.04 -22.08 -3.97
C GLU A 76 -16.33 -22.48 -3.23
N ALA A 77 -17.09 -21.51 -2.70
CA ALA A 77 -18.36 -21.78 -2.04
C ALA A 77 -19.43 -22.27 -3.03
N VAL A 78 -19.50 -21.67 -4.22
CA VAL A 78 -20.43 -22.06 -5.28
C VAL A 78 -20.11 -23.47 -5.80
N GLU A 79 -18.84 -23.79 -6.02
CA GLU A 79 -18.42 -25.15 -6.42
C GLU A 79 -18.81 -26.20 -5.37
N ARG A 80 -18.68 -25.89 -4.08
CA ARG A 80 -19.11 -26.77 -2.98
C ARG A 80 -20.63 -26.95 -2.89
N LEU A 81 -21.41 -25.94 -3.31
CA LEU A 81 -22.87 -26.05 -3.37
C LEU A 81 -23.31 -26.88 -4.58
N ALA A 82 -22.65 -26.71 -5.72
CA ALA A 82 -22.95 -27.44 -6.96
C ALA A 82 -22.47 -28.90 -6.96
N SER A 83 -21.53 -29.25 -6.08
CA SER A 83 -21.03 -30.63 -5.89
C SER A 83 -21.81 -31.43 -4.83
N LYS A 84 -22.92 -30.87 -4.31
CA LYS A 84 -23.92 -31.59 -3.51
C LYS A 84 -25.11 -31.96 -4.38
#